data_AF-A0A3E0WWX2-F1
#
_entry.id   AF-A0A3E0WWX2-F1
#
_cell.length_a   1.000
_cell.length_b   1.000
_cell.length_c   1.000
_cell.angle_alpha   90.00
_cell.angle_beta   90.00
_cell.angle_gamma   90.00
#
_symmetry.space_group_name_H-M   'P 1'
#
loop_
_entity.id
_entity.type
_entity.pdbx_description
1 polymer ?
#
loop_
_entity_poly.entity_id
_entity_poly.type
_entity_poly.pdbx_seq_one_letter_code
_entity_poly.pdbx_strand_id
1 'polypeptide(L)'
;MVTYGLDIYHARYNPPEGLVRSWSSGAGQWNGQFLPPVFAAALLRDSFYANNLRQVADNVHADEVWLRGPSELRQINPGQHGVHLWGDEAKIPEQKESDYWGNLLRSQCFDGATGDCNPGFGARTQRDPYGYIDGPANRPGDDYAGITGGVQRALVATMFLMPEVCGIINHRPLVEYVDRLHNHGIHTSLDACAGPDPREDFDTCNPFSSRDTRCEYYRVTWGPDPANPGQCIRGAGRFTQYDQRPIRLLYTSHQVEANWEQLRGTDAFCRLPDGNEMIQAVY
;
A
#
# COMPACT_ATOMS: atom_id res chain seq x y z
N MET A 1 -6.86 20.09 -15.31
CA MET A 1 -6.67 20.56 -13.92
C MET A 1 -6.21 19.34 -13.14
N VAL A 2 -4.98 19.35 -12.62
CA VAL A 2 -4.50 18.25 -11.76
C VAL A 2 -5.00 18.57 -10.36
N THR A 3 -5.88 17.74 -9.81
CA THR A 3 -6.34 17.87 -8.42
C THR A 3 -5.54 16.88 -7.58
N TYR A 4 -4.79 17.37 -6.59
CA TYR A 4 -4.02 16.54 -5.66
C TYR A 4 -4.34 16.96 -4.22
N GLY A 5 -5.21 16.18 -3.55
CA GLY A 5 -5.54 16.32 -2.13
C GLY A 5 -6.62 17.36 -1.77
N LEU A 6 -7.43 17.01 -0.78
CA LEU A 6 -8.33 17.90 -0.01
C LEU A 6 -7.90 17.78 1.46
N ASP A 7 -6.78 18.41 1.85
CA ASP A 7 -6.31 18.26 3.22
C ASP A 7 -5.49 19.47 3.73
N ILE A 8 -5.31 19.54 5.05
CA ILE A 8 -4.68 20.65 5.77
C ILE A 8 -3.16 20.64 5.52
N TYR A 9 -2.69 21.62 4.75
CA TYR A 9 -1.26 21.81 4.49
C TYR A 9 -0.55 22.40 5.72
N HIS A 10 0.14 21.57 6.49
CA HIS A 10 1.03 22.03 7.55
C HIS A 10 2.45 22.28 7.00
N ALA A 11 3.02 23.45 7.30
CA ALA A 11 4.44 23.71 7.07
C ALA A 11 5.29 22.81 8.00
N ARG A 12 5.78 21.70 7.45
CA ARG A 12 6.54 20.67 8.17
C ARG A 12 8.00 21.06 8.44
N TYR A 13 8.54 22.02 7.68
CA TYR A 13 9.99 22.19 7.51
C TYR A 13 10.66 23.21 8.44
N ASN A 14 10.00 23.59 9.54
CA ASN A 14 10.59 24.35 10.64
C ASN A 14 9.95 23.94 11.98
N PRO A 15 10.08 22.68 12.42
CA PRO A 15 9.64 22.34 13.76
C PRO A 15 10.51 23.10 14.78
N PRO A 16 9.95 23.51 15.93
CA PRO A 16 10.75 23.96 17.06
C PRO A 16 11.82 22.92 17.43
N GLU A 17 12.91 23.37 18.02
CA GLU A 17 13.98 22.49 18.50
C GLU A 17 13.42 21.39 19.42
N GLY A 18 13.84 20.15 19.19
CA GLY A 18 13.37 18.97 19.92
C GLY A 18 12.04 18.38 19.44
N LEU A 19 11.37 18.96 18.43
CA LEU A 19 10.16 18.39 17.84
C LEU A 19 10.44 17.69 16.51
N VAL A 20 10.08 16.41 16.43
CA VAL A 20 10.09 15.64 15.18
C VAL A 20 8.67 15.60 14.64
N ARG A 21 8.45 16.15 13.44
CA ARG A 21 7.16 16.02 12.74
C ARG A 21 7.15 14.73 11.92
N SER A 22 6.14 13.89 12.14
CA SER A 22 5.94 12.60 11.47
C SER A 22 4.96 12.69 10.31
N TRP A 23 5.04 11.75 9.36
CA TRP A 23 3.99 11.55 8.37
C TRP A 23 2.91 10.63 8.98
N SER A 24 1.73 11.18 9.21
CA SER A 24 0.58 10.37 9.64
C SER A 24 0.23 9.30 8.60
N SER A 25 -0.41 8.23 9.04
CA SER A 25 -1.06 7.26 8.15
C SER A 25 -2.55 7.37 8.21
N GLY A 26 -3.19 6.99 7.11
CA GLY A 26 -4.55 6.53 7.20
C GLY A 26 -5.10 6.06 5.88
N ALA A 27 -6.40 5.87 5.93
CA ALA A 27 -7.22 5.30 4.89
C ALA A 27 -7.56 6.36 3.81
N GLY A 28 -6.53 6.96 3.23
CA GLY A 28 -6.66 8.05 2.26
C GLY A 28 -6.89 9.44 2.86
N GLN A 29 -7.22 9.57 4.15
CA GLN A 29 -7.40 10.90 4.77
C GLN A 29 -6.12 11.72 4.80
N TRP A 30 -4.95 11.06 4.86
CA TRP A 30 -3.64 11.70 4.95
C TRP A 30 -2.87 11.69 3.61
N ASN A 31 -3.53 11.24 2.54
CA ASN A 31 -2.96 11.30 1.20
C ASN A 31 -3.14 12.72 0.65
N GLY A 32 -2.16 13.23 -0.09
CA GLY A 32 -2.19 14.60 -0.58
C GLY A 32 -1.15 15.52 0.08
N GLN A 33 -0.50 15.06 1.15
CA GLN A 33 0.35 15.92 1.97
C GLN A 33 1.80 16.02 1.47
N PHE A 34 2.25 15.06 0.65
CA PHE A 34 3.64 15.00 0.22
C PHE A 34 3.95 15.85 -1.01
N LEU A 35 3.07 15.85 -2.03
CA LEU A 35 3.34 16.61 -3.26
C LEU A 35 3.45 18.13 -3.06
N PRO A 36 2.62 18.83 -2.24
CA PRO A 36 2.74 20.28 -2.09
C PRO A 36 4.15 20.76 -1.67
N PRO A 37 4.78 20.21 -0.61
CA PRO A 37 6.14 20.61 -0.28
C PRO A 37 7.18 20.15 -1.32
N VAL A 38 6.96 19.01 -1.99
CA VAL A 38 7.81 18.58 -3.11
C VAL A 38 7.75 19.57 -4.27
N PHE A 39 6.55 19.97 -4.66
CA PHE A 39 6.32 20.93 -5.74
C PHE A 39 6.90 22.30 -5.38
N ALA A 40 6.70 22.77 -4.15
CA ALA A 40 7.34 23.98 -3.67
C ALA A 40 8.86 23.88 -3.75
N ALA A 41 9.47 22.79 -3.26
CA ALA A 41 10.91 22.58 -3.33
C ALA A 41 11.44 22.47 -4.77
N ALA A 42 10.68 21.88 -5.69
CA ALA A 42 11.03 21.79 -7.11
C ALA A 42 11.11 23.17 -7.79
N LEU A 43 10.36 24.15 -7.30
CA LEU A 43 10.38 25.52 -7.83
C LEU A 43 11.44 26.43 -7.19
N LEU A 44 12.02 26.01 -6.06
CA LEU A 44 13.05 26.78 -5.35
C LEU A 44 14.42 26.57 -6.01
N ARG A 45 15.20 27.65 -6.08
CA ARG A 45 16.63 27.57 -6.48
C ARG A 45 17.50 26.91 -5.42
N ASP A 46 17.11 27.04 -4.16
CA ASP A 46 17.81 26.43 -3.04
C ASP A 46 17.50 24.94 -2.96
N SER A 47 18.52 24.12 -3.22
CA SER A 47 18.41 22.66 -3.18
C SER A 47 18.24 22.08 -1.77
N PHE A 48 18.38 22.87 -0.70
CA PHE A 48 18.27 22.40 0.68
C PHE A 48 16.98 21.61 0.94
N TYR A 49 15.82 22.17 0.56
CA TYR A 49 14.53 21.51 0.79
C TYR A 49 14.35 20.27 -0.09
N ALA A 50 14.79 20.33 -1.35
CA ALA A 50 14.77 19.18 -2.26
C ALA A 50 15.62 18.03 -1.71
N ASN A 51 16.82 18.32 -1.20
CA ASN A 51 17.72 17.33 -0.61
C ASN A 51 17.13 16.68 0.65
N ASN A 52 16.46 17.46 1.50
CA ASN A 52 15.79 16.91 2.68
C ASN A 52 14.61 16.01 2.29
N LEU A 53 13.84 16.39 1.28
CA LEU A 53 12.70 15.61 0.80
C LEU A 53 13.10 14.31 0.11
N ARG A 54 14.25 14.25 -0.56
CA ARG A 54 14.77 13.01 -1.18
C ARG A 54 14.96 11.88 -0.17
N GLN A 55 15.39 12.21 1.05
CA GLN A 55 15.62 11.24 2.12
C GLN A 55 14.32 10.61 2.65
N VAL A 56 13.16 11.15 2.30
CA VAL A 56 11.86 10.63 2.74
C VAL A 56 11.60 9.26 2.11
N ALA A 57 12.02 9.04 0.86
CA ALA A 57 11.85 7.77 0.15
C ALA A 57 12.62 6.62 0.83
N ASP A 58 13.79 6.91 1.39
CA ASP A 58 14.63 5.92 2.09
C ASP A 58 14.03 5.49 3.43
N ASN A 59 13.22 6.35 4.04
CA ASN A 59 12.63 6.13 5.37
C ASN A 59 11.14 5.75 5.29
N VAL A 60 10.61 5.42 4.11
CA VAL A 60 9.18 5.12 3.91
C VAL A 60 8.65 4.08 4.91
N HIS A 61 9.46 3.05 5.17
CA HIS A 61 9.13 1.92 6.03
C HIS A 61 9.95 1.86 7.31
N ALA A 62 10.49 2.99 7.77
CA ALA A 62 11.30 3.05 8.98
C ALA A 62 10.62 2.41 10.21
N ASP A 63 11.41 1.78 11.08
CA ASP A 63 10.93 1.10 12.28
C ASP A 63 10.18 2.06 13.19
N GLU A 64 10.82 3.20 13.47
CA GLU A 64 10.26 4.27 14.26
C GLU A 64 9.15 5.01 13.50
N VAL A 65 7.95 5.03 14.07
CA VAL A 65 6.74 5.58 13.44
C VAL A 65 6.94 7.04 13.02
N TRP A 66 7.71 7.83 13.77
CA TRP A 66 7.94 9.24 13.45
C TRP A 66 8.92 9.48 12.30
N LEU A 67 9.74 8.49 11.95
CA LEU A 67 10.66 8.55 10.80
C LEU A 67 10.00 8.07 9.51
N ARG A 68 8.87 7.36 9.60
CA ARG A 68 8.16 6.81 8.43
C ARG A 68 7.77 7.88 7.44
N GLY A 69 7.89 7.55 6.16
CA GLY A 69 7.48 8.38 5.04
C GLY A 69 5.96 8.57 4.89
N PRO A 70 5.54 9.38 3.91
CA PRO A 70 4.16 9.74 3.62
C PRO A 70 3.34 8.52 3.21
N SER A 71 2.03 8.60 3.47
CA SER A 71 1.07 7.50 3.21
C SER A 71 1.10 7.05 1.74
N GLU A 72 1.24 7.98 0.80
CA GLU A 72 1.28 7.70 -0.63
C GLU A 72 2.43 6.76 -1.04
N LEU A 73 3.56 6.83 -0.33
CA LEU A 73 4.72 5.95 -0.54
C LEU A 73 4.65 4.72 0.38
N ARG A 74 4.29 4.92 1.66
CA ARG A 74 4.30 3.86 2.68
C ARG A 74 3.27 2.77 2.46
N GLN A 75 2.18 3.05 1.77
CA GLN A 75 1.19 2.01 1.48
C GLN A 75 1.64 1.04 0.39
N ILE A 76 2.81 1.27 -0.21
CA ILE A 76 3.40 0.38 -1.21
C ILE A 76 4.48 -0.48 -0.55
N ASN A 77 4.22 -1.77 -0.47
CA ASN A 77 5.09 -2.74 0.18
C ASN A 77 5.76 -3.63 -0.89
N PRO A 78 6.98 -4.11 -0.64
CA PRO A 78 7.51 -5.24 -1.39
C PRO A 78 6.65 -6.48 -1.10
N GLY A 79 6.17 -7.11 -2.14
CA GLY A 79 5.55 -8.42 -2.10
C GLY A 79 6.55 -9.53 -2.42
N GLN A 80 6.08 -10.77 -2.29
CA GLN A 80 6.74 -11.95 -2.80
C GLN A 80 6.88 -11.84 -4.33
N HIS A 81 7.84 -12.56 -4.90
CA HIS A 81 8.01 -12.64 -6.36
C HIS A 81 8.28 -11.30 -7.06
N GLY A 82 8.69 -10.26 -6.32
CA GLY A 82 9.10 -8.96 -6.89
C GLY A 82 7.94 -8.06 -7.31
N VAL A 83 6.71 -8.34 -6.87
CA VAL A 83 5.57 -7.43 -7.10
C VAL A 83 5.45 -6.40 -5.97
N HIS A 84 4.90 -5.23 -6.27
CA HIS A 84 4.56 -4.24 -5.25
C HIS A 84 3.08 -4.30 -4.89
N LEU A 85 2.81 -4.39 -3.60
CA LEU A 85 1.47 -4.64 -3.04
C LEU A 85 0.99 -3.48 -2.20
N TRP A 86 -0.32 -3.27 -2.24
CA TRP A 86 -0.97 -2.26 -1.42
C TRP A 86 -1.24 -2.74 -0.01
N GLY A 87 -1.04 -1.84 0.95
CA GLY A 87 -1.58 -1.95 2.29
C GLY A 87 -0.82 -1.07 3.28
N ASP A 88 -1.53 -0.64 4.30
CA ASP A 88 -0.95 0.11 5.40
C ASP A 88 -0.23 -0.82 6.39
N GLU A 89 0.68 -0.23 7.15
CA GLU A 89 1.54 -0.86 8.16
C GLU A 89 2.70 -1.71 7.65
N ALA A 90 3.85 -1.06 7.48
CA ALA A 90 5.13 -1.65 7.07
C ALA A 90 5.62 -2.87 7.89
N LYS A 91 5.09 -3.07 9.10
CA LYS A 91 5.33 -4.25 9.94
C LYS A 91 4.04 -4.62 10.65
N ILE A 92 3.64 -5.88 10.52
CA ILE A 92 2.50 -6.47 11.21
C ILE A 92 3.07 -7.29 12.39
N PRO A 93 2.91 -6.84 13.64
CA PRO A 93 3.16 -7.68 14.81
C PRO A 93 2.26 -8.91 14.82
N GLU A 94 2.65 -10.00 15.49
CA GLU A 94 1.84 -11.24 15.57
C GLU A 94 0.38 -10.98 15.96
N GLN A 95 0.12 -10.05 16.88
CA GLN A 95 -1.25 -9.67 17.25
C GLN A 95 -2.08 -9.22 16.04
N LYS A 96 -1.47 -8.44 15.13
CA LYS A 96 -2.14 -7.95 13.92
C LYS A 96 -2.24 -9.00 12.83
N GLU A 97 -1.45 -10.06 12.90
CA GLU A 97 -1.60 -11.23 12.03
C GLU A 97 -2.89 -12.00 12.37
N SER A 98 -3.16 -12.20 13.67
CA SER A 98 -4.47 -12.72 14.11
C SER A 98 -5.63 -11.81 13.71
N ASP A 99 -5.43 -10.48 13.77
CA ASP A 99 -6.45 -9.53 13.31
C ASP A 99 -6.73 -9.67 11.81
N TYR A 100 -5.69 -9.87 11.01
CA TYR A 100 -5.79 -10.12 9.57
C TYR A 100 -6.66 -11.35 9.28
N TRP A 101 -6.36 -12.47 9.94
CA TRP A 101 -7.09 -13.73 9.73
C TRP A 101 -8.52 -13.67 10.27
N GLY A 102 -8.74 -12.97 11.38
CA GLY A 102 -10.08 -12.74 11.92
C GLY A 102 -10.93 -11.86 10.99
N ASN A 103 -10.35 -10.82 10.38
CA ASN A 103 -11.02 -10.00 9.37
C ASN A 103 -11.39 -10.81 8.13
N LEU A 104 -10.46 -11.64 7.63
CA LEU A 104 -10.68 -12.54 6.50
C LEU A 104 -11.82 -13.55 6.76
N LEU A 105 -11.78 -14.23 7.92
CA LEU A 105 -12.80 -15.19 8.30
C LEU A 105 -14.18 -14.53 8.36
N ARG A 106 -14.30 -13.37 9.02
CA ARG A 106 -15.60 -12.72 9.22
C ARG A 106 -16.12 -11.98 7.99
N SER A 107 -15.24 -11.59 7.04
CA SER A 107 -15.69 -10.97 5.80
C SER A 107 -16.35 -11.97 4.86
N GLN A 108 -16.00 -13.26 4.93
CA GLN A 108 -16.53 -14.32 4.05
C GLN A 108 -16.39 -13.99 2.55
N CYS A 109 -15.37 -13.22 2.17
CA CYS A 109 -15.14 -12.81 0.78
C CYS A 109 -14.02 -13.58 0.07
N PHE A 110 -13.45 -14.59 0.73
CA PHE A 110 -12.37 -15.43 0.21
C PHE A 110 -12.92 -16.60 -0.63
N ASP A 111 -12.03 -17.23 -1.39
CA ASP A 111 -12.37 -18.36 -2.25
C ASP A 111 -12.76 -19.59 -1.41
N GLY A 112 -13.94 -20.15 -1.67
CA GLY A 112 -14.48 -21.26 -0.91
C GLY A 112 -15.25 -20.86 0.36
N ALA A 113 -15.38 -19.57 0.66
CA ALA A 113 -16.29 -19.09 1.70
C ALA A 113 -17.74 -19.53 1.41
N THR A 114 -18.47 -19.90 2.47
CA THR A 114 -19.86 -20.37 2.37
C THR A 114 -20.88 -19.33 2.83
N GLY A 115 -20.44 -18.28 3.53
CA GLY A 115 -21.27 -17.16 3.97
C GLY A 115 -21.40 -16.05 2.93
N ASP A 116 -22.20 -15.03 3.26
CA ASP A 116 -22.33 -13.83 2.43
C ASP A 116 -21.09 -12.94 2.58
N CYS A 117 -20.48 -12.58 1.45
CA CYS A 117 -19.33 -11.67 1.44
C CYS A 117 -19.73 -10.26 1.93
N ASN A 118 -19.10 -9.83 3.02
CA ASN A 118 -19.19 -8.49 3.59
C ASN A 118 -17.81 -7.81 3.62
N PRO A 119 -17.46 -7.03 2.59
CA PRO A 119 -16.18 -6.31 2.57
C PRO A 119 -16.15 -5.17 3.59
N GLY A 120 -17.27 -4.77 4.20
CA GLY A 120 -17.28 -3.69 5.17
C GLY A 120 -16.69 -4.05 6.53
N PHE A 121 -16.40 -5.34 6.77
CA PHE A 121 -15.89 -5.86 8.04
C PHE A 121 -14.38 -5.61 8.20
N GLY A 122 -13.97 -5.25 9.42
CA GLY A 122 -12.55 -5.21 9.79
C GLY A 122 -11.78 -3.98 9.32
N ALA A 123 -10.45 -4.10 9.39
CA ALA A 123 -9.52 -3.04 8.99
C ALA A 123 -9.35 -3.00 7.47
N ARG A 124 -9.85 -1.93 6.84
CA ARG A 124 -9.89 -1.74 5.38
C ARG A 124 -8.59 -1.22 4.76
N THR A 125 -7.55 -1.11 5.56
CA THR A 125 -6.21 -0.67 5.13
C THR A 125 -5.15 -1.72 5.36
N GLN A 126 -5.48 -2.86 5.96
CA GLN A 126 -4.48 -3.81 6.42
C GLN A 126 -3.74 -4.47 5.24
N ARG A 127 -2.40 -4.44 5.24
CA ARG A 127 -1.62 -5.20 4.26
C ARG A 127 -1.71 -6.72 4.50
N ASP A 128 -1.36 -7.51 3.49
CA ASP A 128 -1.13 -8.95 3.67
C ASP A 128 0.18 -9.18 4.45
N PRO A 129 0.16 -9.88 5.61
CA PRO A 129 1.37 -10.14 6.39
C PRO A 129 2.40 -11.01 5.67
N TYR A 130 1.98 -11.79 4.68
CA TYR A 130 2.85 -12.72 3.95
C TYR A 130 3.36 -12.15 2.61
N GLY A 131 2.80 -11.01 2.18
CA GLY A 131 3.21 -10.32 0.97
C GLY A 131 2.83 -11.03 -0.32
N TYR A 132 1.77 -11.84 -0.35
CA TYR A 132 1.29 -12.47 -1.57
C TYR A 132 0.23 -11.64 -2.30
N ILE A 133 -0.60 -10.89 -1.58
CA ILE A 133 -1.78 -10.25 -2.17
C ILE A 133 -1.91 -8.77 -1.81
N ASP A 134 -2.56 -8.00 -2.67
CA ASP A 134 -3.02 -6.65 -2.32
C ASP A 134 -3.97 -6.69 -1.12
N GLY A 135 -3.86 -5.72 -0.22
CA GLY A 135 -4.84 -5.52 0.83
C GLY A 135 -6.17 -4.92 0.32
N PRO A 136 -7.18 -4.82 1.19
CA PRO A 136 -7.18 -5.31 2.56
C PRO A 136 -7.54 -6.80 2.70
N ALA A 137 -7.35 -7.35 3.91
CA ALA A 137 -7.63 -8.76 4.25
C ALA A 137 -9.06 -9.20 3.94
N ASN A 138 -10.03 -8.31 4.11
CA ASN A 138 -11.44 -8.58 3.88
C ASN A 138 -11.76 -8.77 2.41
N ARG A 139 -11.13 -8.01 1.49
CA ARG A 139 -11.29 -8.14 0.04
C ARG A 139 -10.20 -7.31 -0.69
N PRO A 140 -9.23 -7.96 -1.35
CA PRO A 140 -8.16 -7.26 -2.07
C PRO A 140 -8.66 -6.21 -3.07
N GLY A 141 -8.05 -5.02 -3.05
CA GLY A 141 -8.35 -3.94 -3.98
C GLY A 141 -9.63 -3.13 -3.70
N ASP A 142 -10.41 -3.49 -2.68
CA ASP A 142 -11.61 -2.75 -2.28
C ASP A 142 -11.28 -1.56 -1.33
N ASP A 143 -12.33 -0.82 -0.95
CA ASP A 143 -12.31 0.29 0.01
C ASP A 143 -11.24 1.36 -0.30
N TYR A 144 -10.19 1.42 0.50
CA TYR A 144 -9.20 2.49 0.49
C TYR A 144 -8.08 2.27 -0.53
N ALA A 145 -7.95 1.07 -1.11
CA ALA A 145 -7.01 0.82 -2.19
C ALA A 145 -7.33 1.67 -3.42
N GLY A 146 -8.61 1.77 -3.82
CA GLY A 146 -9.04 2.61 -4.94
C GLY A 146 -8.88 4.11 -4.66
N ILE A 147 -9.14 4.54 -3.43
CA ILE A 147 -8.97 5.94 -2.99
C ILE A 147 -7.51 6.36 -3.05
N THR A 148 -6.62 5.56 -2.46
CA THR A 148 -5.20 5.85 -2.36
C THR A 148 -4.51 5.69 -3.72
N GLY A 149 -4.92 4.69 -4.51
CA GLY A 149 -4.42 4.43 -5.86
C GLY A 149 -4.63 5.59 -6.83
N GLY A 150 -5.74 6.33 -6.72
CA GLY A 150 -5.94 7.53 -7.54
C GLY A 150 -4.96 8.66 -7.21
N VAL A 151 -4.69 8.89 -5.92
CA VAL A 151 -3.68 9.88 -5.48
C VAL A 151 -2.27 9.45 -5.89
N GLN A 152 -1.94 8.18 -5.73
CA GLN A 152 -0.67 7.59 -6.14
C GLN A 152 -0.44 7.73 -7.65
N ARG A 153 -1.46 7.46 -8.46
CA ARG A 153 -1.40 7.64 -9.92
C ARG A 153 -1.21 9.10 -10.31
N ALA A 154 -1.88 10.03 -9.63
CA ALA A 154 -1.66 11.46 -9.84
C ALA A 154 -0.23 11.91 -9.44
N LEU A 155 0.32 11.33 -8.37
CA LEU A 155 1.70 11.56 -7.94
C LEU A 155 2.68 11.11 -9.02
N VAL A 156 2.52 9.89 -9.54
CA VAL A 156 3.33 9.36 -10.65
C VAL A 156 3.19 10.23 -11.90
N ALA A 157 1.97 10.58 -12.31
CA ALA A 157 1.77 11.48 -13.45
C ALA A 157 2.55 12.81 -13.28
N THR A 158 2.56 13.36 -12.07
CA THR A 158 3.31 14.60 -11.79
C THR A 158 4.83 14.38 -11.87
N MET A 159 5.34 13.24 -11.39
CA MET A 159 6.75 12.88 -11.55
C MET A 159 7.15 12.80 -13.03
N PHE A 160 6.31 12.25 -13.90
CA PHE A 160 6.58 12.17 -15.34
C PHE A 160 6.44 13.50 -16.08
N LEU A 161 5.59 14.40 -15.60
CA LEU A 161 5.41 15.74 -16.15
C LEU A 161 6.50 16.73 -15.73
N MET A 162 7.13 16.52 -14.57
CA MET A 162 8.07 17.46 -13.96
C MET A 162 9.32 16.72 -13.45
N PRO A 163 10.44 16.75 -14.21
CA PRO A 163 11.68 16.08 -13.82
C PRO A 163 12.19 16.48 -12.43
N GLU A 164 12.00 17.73 -12.01
CA GLU A 164 12.40 18.22 -10.68
C GLU A 164 11.61 17.53 -9.57
N VAL A 165 10.31 17.28 -9.79
CA VAL A 165 9.46 16.50 -8.86
C VAL A 165 9.91 15.04 -8.84
N CYS A 166 10.18 14.45 -10.02
CA CYS A 166 10.76 13.11 -10.11
C CYS A 166 12.06 12.99 -9.32
N GLY A 167 12.98 13.95 -9.49
CA GLY A 167 14.26 13.97 -8.81
C GLY A 167 14.17 14.16 -7.30
N ILE A 168 13.04 14.68 -6.77
CA ILE A 168 12.81 14.79 -5.33
C ILE A 168 12.16 13.52 -4.78
N ILE A 169 11.12 12.99 -5.43
CA ILE A 169 10.39 11.82 -4.94
C ILE A 169 11.20 10.54 -5.14
N ASN A 170 11.75 10.38 -6.35
CA ASN A 170 12.62 9.28 -6.79
C ASN A 170 12.26 7.89 -6.21
N HIS A 171 10.97 7.52 -6.23
CA HIS A 171 10.50 6.30 -5.60
C HIS A 171 9.97 5.31 -6.64
N ARG A 172 10.85 4.43 -7.14
CA ARG A 172 10.54 3.41 -8.15
C ARG A 172 9.40 2.45 -7.75
N PRO A 173 9.30 1.95 -6.51
CA PRO A 173 8.21 1.07 -6.11
C PRO A 173 6.81 1.64 -6.36
N LEU A 174 6.63 2.95 -6.18
CA LEU A 174 5.37 3.62 -6.48
C LEU A 174 5.04 3.57 -7.97
N VAL A 175 6.02 3.83 -8.84
CA VAL A 175 5.82 3.79 -10.30
C VAL A 175 5.44 2.39 -10.75
N GLU A 176 6.19 1.39 -10.31
CA GLU A 176 5.94 -0.03 -10.63
C GLU A 176 4.58 -0.50 -10.12
N TYR A 177 4.18 -0.09 -8.91
CA TYR A 177 2.85 -0.37 -8.36
C TYR A 177 1.73 0.28 -9.20
N VAL A 178 1.85 1.55 -9.56
CA VAL A 178 0.83 2.26 -10.34
C VAL A 178 0.73 1.68 -11.75
N ASP A 179 1.85 1.34 -12.38
CA ASP A 179 1.90 0.69 -13.69
C ASP A 179 1.23 -0.69 -13.62
N ARG A 180 1.52 -1.48 -12.58
CA ARG A 180 0.84 -2.77 -12.35
C ARG A 180 -0.66 -2.60 -12.18
N LEU A 181 -1.11 -1.66 -11.34
CA LEU A 181 -2.55 -1.42 -11.17
C LEU A 181 -3.22 -1.03 -12.49
N HIS A 182 -2.54 -0.25 -13.32
CA HIS A 182 -3.06 0.16 -14.62
C HIS A 182 -3.19 -1.01 -15.60
N ASN A 183 -2.11 -1.79 -15.73
CA ASN A 183 -1.99 -2.81 -16.78
C ASN A 183 -2.61 -4.16 -16.39
N HIS A 184 -2.52 -4.49 -15.11
CA HIS A 184 -2.89 -5.80 -14.58
C HIS A 184 -4.00 -5.68 -13.54
N GLY A 185 -4.16 -4.58 -12.84
CA GLY A 185 -5.16 -4.46 -11.77
C GLY A 185 -4.69 -5.14 -10.48
N ILE A 186 -5.63 -5.72 -9.73
CA ILE A 186 -5.39 -6.32 -8.41
C ILE A 186 -4.46 -7.54 -8.53
N HIS A 187 -3.52 -7.69 -7.59
CA HIS A 187 -2.64 -8.85 -7.54
C HIS A 187 -3.04 -9.79 -6.41
N THR A 188 -3.42 -11.01 -6.78
CA THR A 188 -3.66 -12.11 -5.83
C THR A 188 -3.12 -13.46 -6.32
N SER A 189 -2.43 -13.47 -7.46
CA SER A 189 -1.79 -14.66 -8.03
C SER A 189 -0.63 -15.15 -7.17
N LEU A 190 -0.39 -16.46 -7.25
CA LEU A 190 0.66 -17.13 -6.47
C LEU A 190 0.50 -17.00 -4.94
N ASP A 191 -0.69 -16.64 -4.46
CA ASP A 191 -1.01 -16.72 -3.04
C ASP A 191 -0.91 -18.17 -2.56
N ALA A 192 0.13 -18.45 -1.79
CA ALA A 192 0.37 -19.77 -1.25
C ALA A 192 -0.49 -20.07 -0.02
N CYS A 193 -1.18 -19.09 0.55
CA CYS A 193 -1.89 -19.26 1.81
C CYS A 193 -3.25 -19.97 1.63
N ALA A 194 -3.57 -20.86 2.57
CA ALA A 194 -4.90 -21.44 2.66
C ALA A 194 -5.91 -20.40 3.15
N GLY A 195 -7.07 -20.33 2.49
CA GLY A 195 -8.24 -19.65 3.03
C GLY A 195 -8.76 -20.35 4.29
N PRO A 196 -9.58 -19.66 5.11
CA PRO A 196 -10.19 -20.27 6.28
C PRO A 196 -10.93 -21.56 5.98
N ASP A 197 -10.81 -22.54 6.87
CA ASP A 197 -11.42 -23.86 6.68
C ASP A 197 -12.95 -23.74 6.67
N PRO A 198 -13.65 -24.28 5.67
CA PRO A 198 -15.10 -24.17 5.56
C PRO A 198 -15.86 -24.93 6.67
N ARG A 199 -15.16 -25.74 7.48
CA ARG A 199 -15.73 -26.43 8.64
C ARG A 199 -15.69 -25.61 9.92
N GLU A 200 -15.06 -24.43 9.92
CA GLU A 200 -15.09 -23.53 11.07
C GLU A 200 -16.49 -23.03 11.35
N ASP A 201 -16.84 -22.92 12.62
CA ASP A 201 -18.05 -22.22 13.06
C ASP A 201 -17.77 -20.71 13.10
N PHE A 202 -18.23 -19.98 12.09
CA PHE A 202 -17.96 -18.54 11.96
C PHE A 202 -18.57 -17.68 13.09
N ASP A 203 -19.58 -18.19 13.81
CA ASP A 203 -20.21 -17.45 14.91
C ASP A 203 -19.38 -17.52 16.19
N THR A 204 -18.63 -18.62 16.38
CA THR A 204 -17.87 -18.86 17.60
C THR A 204 -16.35 -18.75 17.40
N CYS A 205 -15.83 -19.09 16.23
CA CYS A 205 -14.42 -18.97 15.89
C CYS A 205 -14.00 -17.50 15.81
N ASN A 206 -12.99 -17.16 16.61
CA ASN A 206 -12.47 -15.81 16.79
C ASN A 206 -10.93 -15.82 16.87
N PRO A 207 -10.23 -15.75 15.72
CA PRO A 207 -8.77 -15.69 15.69
C PRO A 207 -8.15 -14.52 16.48
N PHE A 208 -8.90 -13.44 16.71
CA PHE A 208 -8.46 -12.27 17.47
C PHE A 208 -8.16 -12.59 18.95
N SER A 209 -8.84 -13.59 19.51
CA SER A 209 -8.78 -13.90 20.94
C SER A 209 -7.56 -14.76 21.25
N SER A 210 -6.52 -14.17 21.87
CA SER A 210 -5.34 -14.91 22.32
C SER A 210 -5.61 -15.92 23.44
N ARG A 211 -6.80 -15.88 24.06
CA ARG A 211 -7.14 -16.72 25.23
C ARG A 211 -8.11 -17.86 24.91
N ASP A 212 -8.99 -17.66 23.94
CA ASP A 212 -10.03 -18.63 23.56
C ASP A 212 -10.46 -18.31 22.13
N THR A 213 -9.75 -18.89 21.15
CA THR A 213 -10.09 -18.68 19.73
C THR A 213 -11.35 -19.42 19.36
N ARG A 214 -11.65 -20.56 19.99
CA ARG A 214 -12.72 -21.51 19.60
C ARG A 214 -12.68 -21.96 18.13
N CYS A 215 -11.58 -21.70 17.44
CA CYS A 215 -11.36 -22.14 16.07
C CYS A 215 -10.72 -23.52 16.12
N GLU A 216 -11.39 -24.53 15.57
CA GLU A 216 -10.91 -25.91 15.61
C GLU A 216 -9.74 -26.12 14.64
N TYR A 217 -9.74 -25.40 13.51
CA TYR A 217 -8.80 -25.60 12.40
C TYR A 217 -7.82 -24.43 12.20
N TYR A 218 -8.00 -23.31 12.89
CA TYR A 218 -7.05 -22.18 12.86
C TYR A 218 -5.68 -22.59 13.41
N ARG A 219 -4.61 -22.24 12.69
CA ARG A 219 -3.24 -22.72 12.92
C ARG A 219 -3.06 -24.24 12.75
N VAL A 220 -4.02 -24.92 12.12
CA VAL A 220 -3.96 -26.35 11.76
C VAL A 220 -4.09 -26.56 10.25
N THR A 221 -5.11 -25.99 9.60
CA THR A 221 -5.32 -26.07 8.14
C THR A 221 -5.29 -24.71 7.44
N TRP A 222 -5.36 -23.62 8.19
CA TRP A 222 -5.33 -22.25 7.71
C TRP A 222 -4.75 -21.31 8.78
N GLY A 223 -4.44 -20.06 8.41
CA GLY A 223 -3.84 -19.11 9.35
C GLY A 223 -2.30 -19.13 9.33
N PRO A 224 -1.65 -18.56 10.37
CA PRO A 224 -0.20 -18.64 10.57
C PRO A 224 0.25 -20.09 10.77
N ASP A 225 1.40 -20.46 10.23
CA ASP A 225 2.00 -21.79 10.38
C ASP A 225 2.85 -21.88 11.67
N PRO A 226 2.42 -22.64 12.69
CA PRO A 226 3.20 -22.77 13.93
C PRO A 226 4.56 -23.43 13.75
N ALA A 227 4.74 -24.23 12.71
CA ALA A 227 6.01 -24.89 12.41
C ALA A 227 6.98 -23.96 11.65
N ASN A 228 6.46 -22.92 10.99
CA ASN A 228 7.23 -21.99 10.18
C ASN A 228 6.82 -20.53 10.48
N PRO A 229 7.30 -19.92 11.59
CA PRO A 229 6.93 -18.56 11.97
C PRO A 229 7.17 -17.53 10.84
N GLY A 230 6.17 -16.67 10.60
CA GLY A 230 6.18 -15.70 9.50
C GLY A 230 5.68 -16.25 8.16
N GLN A 231 5.26 -17.52 8.12
CA GLN A 231 4.57 -18.13 6.97
C GLN A 231 3.12 -18.43 7.33
N CYS A 232 2.27 -18.51 6.31
CA CYS A 232 0.93 -19.06 6.41
C CYS A 232 0.93 -20.56 6.12
N ILE A 233 -0.08 -21.26 6.62
CA ILE A 233 -0.35 -22.63 6.20
C ILE A 233 -0.68 -22.63 4.71
N ARG A 234 -0.03 -23.51 3.95
CA ARG A 234 -0.11 -23.53 2.50
C ARG A 234 -1.42 -24.11 2.00
N GLY A 235 -1.96 -23.54 0.92
CA GLY A 235 -3.21 -23.98 0.29
C GLY A 235 -3.33 -23.56 -1.18
N ALA A 236 -4.57 -23.42 -1.66
CA ALA A 236 -4.87 -23.08 -3.04
C ALA A 236 -4.85 -21.56 -3.35
N GLY A 237 -4.61 -20.73 -2.33
CA GLY A 237 -4.76 -19.27 -2.40
C GLY A 237 -6.11 -18.80 -1.85
N ARG A 238 -6.14 -17.59 -1.28
CA ARG A 238 -7.31 -17.02 -0.60
C ARG A 238 -8.24 -16.27 -1.56
N PHE A 239 -7.72 -15.71 -2.65
CA PHE A 239 -8.44 -14.74 -3.49
C PHE A 239 -8.12 -14.86 -4.98
N THR A 240 -7.89 -16.08 -5.48
CA THR A 240 -7.53 -16.34 -6.89
C THR A 240 -8.52 -15.73 -7.89
N GLN A 241 -9.81 -15.65 -7.53
CA GLN A 241 -10.83 -15.07 -8.40
C GLN A 241 -10.66 -13.56 -8.66
N TYR A 242 -9.90 -12.85 -7.82
CA TYR A 242 -9.67 -11.40 -7.92
C TYR A 242 -8.42 -11.02 -8.71
N ASP A 243 -7.57 -11.99 -9.04
CA ASP A 243 -6.32 -11.70 -9.75
C ASP A 243 -6.63 -11.04 -11.09
N GLN A 244 -5.85 -10.01 -11.38
CA GLN A 244 -5.96 -9.18 -12.56
C GLN A 244 -7.29 -8.45 -12.77
N ARG A 245 -8.18 -8.41 -11.76
CA ARG A 245 -9.39 -7.60 -11.87
C ARG A 245 -9.02 -6.12 -11.84
N PRO A 246 -9.59 -5.30 -12.75
CA PRO A 246 -9.37 -3.86 -12.71
C PRO A 246 -9.83 -3.26 -11.39
N ILE A 247 -9.01 -2.40 -10.80
CA ILE A 247 -9.39 -1.59 -9.64
C ILE A 247 -9.99 -0.27 -10.10
N ARG A 248 -11.13 0.12 -9.51
CA ARG A 248 -11.67 1.47 -9.74
C ARG A 248 -10.92 2.47 -8.89
N LEU A 249 -10.06 3.26 -9.52
CA LEU A 249 -9.40 4.38 -8.86
C LEU A 249 -10.40 5.53 -8.64
N LEU A 250 -10.33 6.13 -7.45
CA LEU A 250 -11.18 7.26 -7.04
C LEU A 250 -10.34 8.53 -6.94
N TYR A 251 -10.99 9.69 -7.05
CA TYR A 251 -10.34 11.00 -7.02
C TYR A 251 -9.25 11.20 -8.08
N THR A 252 -9.31 10.46 -9.19
CA THR A 252 -8.43 10.69 -10.33
C THR A 252 -8.82 11.96 -11.08
N SER A 253 -7.85 12.57 -11.77
CA SER A 253 -8.16 13.66 -12.70
C SER A 253 -8.46 13.09 -14.08
N HIS A 254 -9.53 13.58 -14.72
CA HIS A 254 -9.89 13.15 -16.08
C HIS A 254 -8.73 13.35 -17.06
N GLN A 255 -7.92 14.41 -16.90
CA GLN A 255 -6.78 14.63 -17.77
C GLN A 255 -5.69 13.56 -17.61
N VAL A 256 -5.41 13.11 -16.39
CA VAL A 256 -4.45 12.00 -16.17
C VAL A 256 -4.99 10.71 -16.76
N GLU A 257 -6.26 10.38 -16.53
CA GLU A 257 -6.84 9.14 -17.05
C GLU A 257 -6.90 9.11 -18.59
N ALA A 258 -7.36 10.20 -19.21
CA ALA A 258 -7.50 10.27 -20.65
C ALA A 258 -6.16 10.30 -21.41
N ASN A 259 -5.06 10.62 -20.74
CA ASN A 259 -3.73 10.77 -21.36
C ASN A 259 -2.67 9.88 -20.71
N TRP A 260 -3.07 8.87 -19.93
CA TRP A 260 -2.12 8.07 -19.14
C TRP A 260 -0.99 7.49 -19.99
N GLU A 261 -1.31 6.83 -21.10
CA GLU A 261 -0.31 6.26 -22.02
C GLU A 261 0.68 7.31 -22.55
N GLN A 262 0.20 8.51 -22.87
CA GLN A 262 1.04 9.60 -23.36
C GLN A 262 1.93 10.17 -22.25
N LEU A 263 1.37 10.36 -21.06
CA LEU A 263 2.08 10.89 -19.89
C LEU A 263 3.15 9.92 -19.40
N ARG A 264 2.79 8.63 -19.33
CA ARG A 264 3.65 7.56 -18.85
C ARG A 264 4.74 7.25 -19.86
N GLY A 265 4.41 7.23 -21.16
CA GLY A 265 5.34 6.86 -22.21
C GLY A 265 5.90 5.44 -22.02
N THR A 266 7.10 5.20 -22.53
CA THR A 266 7.75 3.87 -22.51
C THR A 266 8.91 3.76 -21.54
N ASP A 267 9.29 4.86 -20.88
CA ASP A 267 10.42 4.88 -19.95
C ASP A 267 10.09 4.01 -18.72
N ALA A 268 10.99 3.16 -18.22
CA ALA A 268 10.70 2.33 -17.03
C ALA A 268 10.54 3.16 -15.75
N PHE A 269 10.99 4.41 -15.75
CA PHE A 269 10.94 5.33 -14.62
C PHE A 269 10.90 6.79 -15.11
N CYS A 270 10.54 7.73 -14.24
CA CYS A 270 10.49 9.14 -14.61
C CYS A 270 11.88 9.71 -14.90
N ARG A 271 11.94 10.74 -15.74
CA ARG A 271 13.20 11.37 -16.12
C ARG A 271 13.70 12.24 -14.98
N LEU A 272 14.97 12.05 -14.62
CA LEU A 272 15.66 12.91 -13.67
C LEU A 272 16.10 14.23 -14.36
N PRO A 273 16.27 15.33 -13.61
CA PRO A 273 16.85 16.55 -14.15
C PRO A 273 18.26 16.31 -14.69
N ASP A 274 18.62 16.98 -15.79
CA ASP A 274 19.96 16.90 -16.38
C ASP A 274 21.05 17.15 -15.32
N GLY A 275 22.04 16.26 -15.24
CA GLY A 275 23.16 16.36 -14.30
C GLY A 275 22.99 15.66 -12.95
N ASN A 276 21.85 15.01 -12.69
CA ASN A 276 21.73 14.04 -11.59
C ASN A 276 21.94 12.62 -12.15
N GLU A 277 23.11 12.04 -11.92
CA GLU A 277 23.26 10.59 -12.07
C GLU A 277 22.31 9.90 -11.09
N MET A 278 21.70 8.76 -11.50
CA MET A 278 20.94 7.94 -10.57
C MET A 278 21.86 7.61 -9.39
N ILE A 279 21.58 8.19 -8.22
CA ILE A 279 22.03 7.60 -6.96
C ILE A 279 21.34 6.24 -6.96
N GLN A 280 22.08 5.18 -7.28
CA GLN A 280 21.55 3.83 -7.26
C GLN A 280 20.99 3.60 -5.86
N ALA A 281 19.66 3.60 -5.75
CA ALA A 281 18.99 3.21 -4.53
C ALA A 281 19.47 1.80 -4.20
N VAL A 282 20.18 1.68 -3.07
CA VAL A 282 20.63 0.40 -2.55
C VAL A 282 19.38 -0.35 -2.12
N TYR A 283 19.01 -1.36 -2.89
CA TYR A 283 17.94 -2.30 -2.55
C TYR A 283 18.43 -3.30 -1.51
#